data_AF-X1IC29-F1
#
_entry.id   AF-X1IC29-F1
#
_cell.length_a   1.000
_cell.length_b   1.000
_cell.length_c   1.000
_cell.angle_alpha   90.00
_cell.angle_beta   90.00
_cell.angle_gamma   90.00
#
_symmetry.space_group_name_H-M   'P 1'
#
loop_
_entity.id
_entity.type
_entity.pdbx_description
1 polymer ?
#
loop_
_entity_poly.entity_id
_entity_poly.type
_entity_poly.pdbx_seq_one_letter_code
_entity_poly.pdbx_strand_id
1 'polypeptide(L)' 'MEQSKIICVSCPIGCRMTIQSKDGKITSIIGNACLKGIKYAEEEFINPLRILPTTVKVIGGELPLVSVKTKKQFPKDYY' A
#
# COMPACT_ATOMS: atom_id res chain seq x y z
N MET A 1 -24.29 1.16 -1.16
CA MET A 1 -23.18 0.33 -0.67
C MET A 1 -22.19 0.26 -1.81
N GLU A 2 -21.00 0.78 -1.58
CA GLU A 2 -19.92 0.71 -2.56
C GLU A 2 -19.11 -0.57 -2.31
N GLN A 3 -18.63 -1.17 -3.39
CA GLN A 3 -17.81 -2.38 -3.34
C GLN A 3 -16.48 -2.12 -4.04
N SER A 4 -15.39 -2.40 -3.34
CA SER A 4 -14.03 -2.24 -3.85
C SER A 4 -13.28 -3.56 -3.75
N LYS A 5 -12.53 -3.91 -4.79
CA LYS A 5 -11.72 -5.13 -4.84
C LYS A 5 -10.27 -4.80 -4.59
N ILE A 6 -9.63 -5.56 -3.73
CA ILE A 6 -8.23 -5.35 -3.33
C ILE A 6 -7.49 -6.69 -3.24
N ILE A 7 -6.18 -6.67 -3.49
CA ILE A 7 -5.32 -7.84 -3.31
C ILE A 7 -4.36 -7.53 -2.17
N CYS A 8 -4.30 -8.41 -1.17
CA CYS A 8 -3.31 -8.31 -0.10
C CYS A 8 -1.92 -8.60 -0.67
N VAL A 9 -1.04 -7.59 -0.71
CA VAL A 9 0.36 -7.76 -1.15
C VAL A 9 1.33 -7.97 0.00
N SER A 10 0.84 -8.04 1.25
CA SER A 10 1.67 -8.22 2.44
C SER A 10 2.21 -9.64 2.63
N CYS A 11 1.72 -10.62 1.87
CA CYS A 11 2.16 -12.02 1.97
C CYS A 11 2.08 -12.72 0.61
N PRO A 12 2.84 -13.81 0.40
CA PRO A 12 2.90 -14.51 -0.88
C PRO A 12 1.58 -15.17 -1.33
N ILE A 13 0.62 -15.36 -0.41
CA ILE A 13 -0.69 -15.94 -0.73
C ILE A 13 -1.51 -15.02 -1.64
N GLY A 14 -1.38 -13.69 -1.49
CA GLY A 14 -2.08 -12.76 -2.38
C GLY A 14 -3.61 -12.82 -2.25
N CYS A 15 -4.16 -12.77 -1.03
CA CYS A 15 -5.60 -12.89 -0.80
C CYS A 15 -6.39 -11.85 -1.61
N ARG A 16 -7.36 -12.30 -2.41
CA ARG A 16 -8.31 -11.43 -3.12
C ARG A 16 -9.45 -11.09 -2.18
N MET A 17 -9.56 -9.83 -1.82
CA MET A 17 -10.53 -9.36 -0.84
C MET A 17 -11.50 -8.37 -1.48
N THR A 18 -12.72 -8.36 -0.95
CA THR A 18 -13.77 -7.40 -1.31
C THR A 18 -14.10 -6.57 -0.07
N ILE A 19 -14.00 -5.26 -0.21
CA ILE A 19 -14.37 -4.27 0.81
C ILE A 19 -15.74 -3.74 0.46
N GLN A 20 -16.64 -3.76 1.43
CA GLN A 20 -17.93 -3.09 1.35
C GLN A 20 -17.87 -1.83 2.20
N SER A 21 -18.28 -0.70 1.62
CA SER A 21 -18.34 0.57 2.32
C SER A 21 -19.70 1.25 2.16
N LYS A 22 -20.03 2.10 3.13
CA LYS A 22 -21.18 2.99 3.10
C LYS A 22 -20.75 4.33 3.68
N ASP A 23 -21.00 5.41 2.93
CA ASP A 23 -20.67 6.78 3.34
C ASP A 23 -19.19 6.94 3.76
N GLY A 24 -18.27 6.34 3.01
CA GLY A 24 -16.83 6.37 3.29
C GLY A 24 -16.36 5.51 4.48
N LYS A 25 -17.26 4.80 5.17
CA LYS A 25 -16.91 3.87 6.25
C LYS A 25 -16.96 2.43 5.77
N ILE A 26 -15.95 1.65 6.15
CA ILE A 26 -15.89 0.21 5.89
C ILE A 26 -16.96 -0.49 6.73
N THR A 27 -17.84 -1.24 6.07
CA THR A 27 -18.87 -2.06 6.74
C THR A 27 -18.46 -3.52 6.81
N SER A 28 -17.70 -4.03 5.83
CA SER A 28 -17.23 -5.42 5.84
C SER A 28 -16.04 -5.62 4.92
N ILE A 29 -15.17 -6.57 5.27
CA ILE A 29 -14.05 -7.04 4.45
C ILE A 29 -14.17 -8.56 4.36
N ILE A 30 -14.20 -9.09 3.14
CA ILE A 30 -14.45 -10.51 2.85
C ILE A 30 -13.33 -11.05 1.96
N GLY A 31 -12.89 -12.29 2.20
CA GLY A 31 -11.89 -12.99 1.37
C GLY A 31 -10.46 -12.95 1.91
N ASN A 32 -10.26 -12.49 3.15
CA ASN A 32 -8.97 -12.54 3.83
C ASN A 32 -8.73 -13.93 4.46
N ALA A 33 -7.52 -14.47 4.32
CA ALA A 33 -7.13 -15.71 5.01
C ALA A 33 -6.48 -15.45 6.39
N CYS A 34 -6.20 -14.20 6.73
CA CYS A 34 -5.55 -13.83 7.98
C CYS A 34 -5.93 -12.42 8.45
N LEU A 35 -5.66 -12.12 9.71
CA LEU A 35 -5.91 -10.80 10.32
C LEU A 35 -5.05 -9.69 9.72
N LYS A 36 -3.83 -10.01 9.27
CA LYS A 36 -2.94 -9.05 8.61
C LYS A 36 -3.54 -8.53 7.29
N GLY A 37 -4.26 -9.39 6.57
CA GLY A 37 -4.95 -9.01 5.33
C GLY A 37 -6.07 -8.01 5.57
N ILE A 38 -6.80 -8.13 6.68
CA ILE A 38 -7.84 -7.18 7.07
C ILE A 38 -7.21 -5.80 7.31
N LYS A 39 -6.17 -5.73 8.17
CA LYS A 39 -5.48 -4.47 8.46
C LYS A 39 -4.93 -3.80 7.20
N TYR A 40 -4.29 -4.58 6.33
CA TYR A 40 -3.81 -4.07 5.05
C TYR A 40 -4.94 -3.51 4.19
N ALA A 41 -6.07 -4.23 4.09
CA ALA A 41 -7.22 -3.78 3.31
C ALA A 41 -7.83 -2.48 3.85
N GLU A 42 -7.90 -2.32 5.18
CA GLU A 42 -8.38 -1.10 5.84
C GLU A 42 -7.45 0.08 5.54
N GLU A 43 -6.15 -0.07 5.76
CA GLU A 43 -5.15 0.98 5.52
C GLU A 43 -5.12 1.39 4.04
N GLU A 44 -5.11 0.41 3.13
CA GLU A 44 -5.06 0.66 1.70
C GLU A 44 -6.34 1.30 1.15
N PHE A 45 -7.50 1.03 1.76
CA PHE A 45 -8.77 1.66 1.37
C PHE A 45 -8.91 3.08 1.91
N ILE A 46 -8.48 3.34 3.15
CA ILE A 46 -8.65 4.64 3.81
C ILE A 46 -7.58 5.65 3.34
N ASN A 47 -6.31 5.23 3.31
CA ASN A 47 -5.21 6.11 2.95
C ASN A 47 -4.01 5.27 2.45
N PRO A 48 -3.96 4.92 1.16
CA PRO A 48 -2.92 4.05 0.62
C PRO A 48 -1.54 4.70 0.78
N LEU A 49 -0.64 4.03 1.49
CA LEU A 49 0.72 4.54 1.78
C LEU A 49 1.78 3.83 0.93
N ARG A 50 2.83 4.54 0.52
CA ARG A 50 3.94 3.98 -0.29
C ARG A 50 5.31 4.46 0.19
N ILE A 51 6.33 3.62 -0.01
CA ILE A 51 7.73 4.04 0.00
C ILE A 51 8.07 4.52 -1.42
N LEU A 52 8.67 5.70 -1.56
CA LEU A 52 9.15 6.17 -2.86
C LEU A 52 10.61 5.76 -3.04
N PRO A 53 10.90 4.78 -3.91
CA PRO A 53 12.24 4.58 -4.43
C PRO A 53 12.54 5.63 -5.51
N THR A 54 13.75 6.19 -5.50
CA THR A 54 14.24 7.07 -6.56
C THR A 54 15.78 6.98 -6.61
N THR A 55 16.42 7.77 -7.47
CA THR A 55 17.87 7.88 -7.53
C THR A 55 18.32 9.30 -7.23
N VAL A 56 19.53 9.42 -6.68
CA VAL A 56 20.17 10.73 -6.45
C VAL A 56 21.58 10.72 -7.03
N LYS A 57 22.00 11.88 -7.53
CA LYS A 57 23.37 12.09 -8.02
C LYS A 57 24.34 12.11 -6.85
N VAL A 58 25.44 11.38 -7.00
CA VAL A 58 26.54 11.39 -6.01
C VAL A 58 27.74 12.12 -6.61
N ILE A 59 28.26 13.10 -5.88
CA ILE A 59 29.45 13.86 -6.27
C ILE A 59 30.67 13.08 -5.80
N GLY A 60 31.55 12.68 -6.73
CA GLY A 60 32.75 11.90 -6.43
C GLY A 60 32.48 10.45 -6.02
N GLY A 61 31.27 9.94 -6.25
CA GLY A 61 30.95 8.53 -6.05
C GLY A 61 31.53 7.64 -7.16
N GLU A 62 31.75 6.36 -6.86
CA GLU A 62 32.16 5.35 -7.85
C GLU A 62 31.11 5.23 -8.96
N LEU A 63 29.82 5.29 -8.61
CA LEU A 63 28.71 5.35 -9.54
C LEU A 63 28.11 6.76 -9.59
N PRO A 64 27.62 7.22 -10.76
CA PRO A 64 27.05 8.56 -10.91
C PRO A 64 25.71 8.75 -10.17
N LEU A 65 25.00 7.65 -9.90
CA LEU A 65 23.70 7.62 -9.22
C LEU A 65 23.69 6.51 -8.18
N VAL A 66 22.93 6.71 -7.09
CA VAL A 66 22.64 5.67 -6.11
C VAL A 66 21.14 5.57 -5.87
N SER A 67 20.67 4.35 -5.61
CA SER A 67 19.29 4.07 -5.26
C SER A 67 19.00 4.53 -3.83
N VAL A 68 17.99 5.37 -3.67
CA VAL A 68 17.49 5.83 -2.38
C VAL A 68 16.03 5.51 -2.25
N LYS A 69 15.54 5.52 -1.01
CA LYS A 69 14.11 5.41 -0.72
C LYS A 69 13.73 6.29 0.45
N THR A 70 12.47 6.68 0.53
CA THR A 70 11.96 7.36 1.73
C THR A 70 12.12 6.47 2.96
N LYS A 71 12.46 7.08 4.10
CA LYS A 71 12.62 6.35 5.37
C LYS A 71 11.28 5.83 5.90
N LYS A 72 10.20 6.56 5.66
CA LYS A 72 8.83 6.24 6.05
C LYS A 72 7.92 6.27 4.84
N GLN A 73 6.79 5.59 4.94
CA GLN A 73 5.75 5.64 3.93
C GLN A 73 5.01 6.98 3.97
N PHE A 74 4.45 7.40 2.84
CA PHE A 74 3.61 8.60 2.71
C PHE A 74 2.41 8.32 1.80
N PRO A 75 1.34 9.13 1.87
CA PRO A 75 0.14 8.96 1.04
C PRO A 75 0.47 8.89 -0.45
N LYS A 76 -0.12 7.91 -1.13
CA LYS A 76 0.07 7.67 -2.57
C LYS A 76 -0.27 8.89 -3.42
N ASP A 77 -1.28 9.66 -3.02
CA ASP A 77 -1.77 10.80 -3.78
C ASP A 77 -0.83 12.03 -3.75
N TYR A 78 0.26 11.97 -2.98
CA TYR A 78 1.32 13.00 -3.02
C TYR A 78 2.41 12.73 -4.07
N TYR A 79 2.33 11.60 -4.77
CA TYR A 79 3.16 11.31 -5.94
C TYR A 79 2.53 11.95 -7.18
#